data_AF-A0A3B9PJS4-F1
#
_entry.id   AF-A0A3B9PJS4-F1
#
_cell.length_a   1.000
_cell.length_b   1.000
_cell.length_c   1.000
_cell.angle_alpha   90.00
_cell.angle_beta   90.00
_cell.angle_gamma   90.00
#
_symmetry.space_group_name_H-M   'P 1'
#
loop_
_entity.id
_entity.type
_entity.pdbx_description
1 polymer ?
#
loop_
_entity_poly.entity_id
_entity_poly.type
_entity_poly.pdbx_seq_one_letter_code
_entity_poly.pdbx_strand_id
1 'polypeptide(L)'
;MTVTAANPRADQAALTKLHVAVQASQPGQGRLTQSRLAEARRALESLLTDDSAEARSYHPYARALLEQIRERQRLSAQNERLNRELDAGGRNVEEQGRELDTLRRQNAELQKKLDALTEIERRLPPPVTPAAPRPGGSG
;
A
#
# COMPACT_ATOMS: atom_id res chain seq x y z
N MET A 1 -55.39 24.04 -16.75
CA MET A 1 -54.41 22.97 -16.51
C MET A 1 -53.52 22.86 -17.73
N THR A 2 -52.33 23.47 -17.69
CA THR A 2 -51.37 23.40 -18.80
C THR A 2 -50.67 22.06 -18.72
N VAL A 3 -50.98 21.16 -19.64
CA VAL A 3 -50.17 19.99 -19.90
C VAL A 3 -48.85 20.52 -20.46
N THR A 4 -47.79 20.53 -19.64
CA THR A 4 -46.43 20.83 -20.12
C THR A 4 -46.10 19.79 -21.17
N ALA A 5 -46.13 20.18 -22.43
CA ALA A 5 -45.71 19.32 -23.53
C ALA A 5 -44.24 18.98 -23.30
N ALA A 6 -43.92 17.69 -23.21
CA ALA A 6 -42.55 17.20 -23.08
C ALA A 6 -41.70 17.79 -24.21
N ASN A 7 -40.58 18.41 -23.86
CA ASN A 7 -39.64 18.94 -24.83
C ASN A 7 -38.68 17.83 -25.27
N PRO A 8 -38.86 17.24 -26.47
CA PRO A 8 -38.08 16.06 -26.89
C PRO A 8 -36.58 16.35 -26.99
N ARG A 9 -36.19 17.62 -27.21
CA ARG A 9 -34.78 18.01 -27.24
C ARG A 9 -34.15 18.03 -25.85
N ALA A 10 -34.90 18.45 -24.83
CA ALA A 10 -34.43 18.47 -23.45
C ALA A 10 -34.28 17.03 -22.90
N ASP A 11 -35.26 16.18 -23.21
CA ASP A 11 -35.21 14.75 -22.88
C ASP A 11 -34.02 14.04 -23.52
N GLN A 12 -33.82 14.24 -24.83
CA GLN A 12 -32.67 13.66 -25.54
C GLN A 12 -31.34 14.18 -25.00
N ALA A 13 -31.25 15.46 -24.61
CA ALA A 13 -30.05 16.02 -23.98
C ALA A 13 -29.77 15.40 -22.60
N ALA A 14 -30.80 15.22 -21.77
CA ALA A 14 -30.68 14.57 -20.46
C ALA A 14 -30.24 13.11 -20.59
N LEU A 15 -30.86 12.36 -21.51
CA LEU A 15 -30.49 10.97 -21.81
C LEU A 15 -29.06 10.87 -22.34
N THR A 16 -28.62 11.79 -23.19
CA THR A 16 -27.25 11.82 -23.72
C THR A 16 -26.24 12.05 -22.60
N LYS A 17 -26.47 13.03 -21.72
CA LYS A 17 -25.61 13.29 -20.55
C LYS A 17 -25.49 12.04 -19.68
N LEU A 18 -26.61 11.35 -19.46
CA LEU A 18 -26.65 10.13 -18.67
C LEU A 18 -25.88 8.99 -19.33
N HIS A 19 -26.05 8.78 -20.63
CA HIS A 19 -25.34 7.76 -21.39
C HIS A 19 -23.83 7.99 -21.36
N VAL A 20 -23.39 9.24 -21.53
CA VAL A 20 -21.97 9.61 -21.41
C VAL A 20 -21.43 9.31 -20.02
N ALA A 21 -22.18 9.64 -18.97
CA ALA A 21 -21.78 9.33 -17.59
C ALA A 21 -21.65 7.82 -17.35
N VAL A 22 -22.58 7.02 -17.87
CA VAL A 22 -22.54 5.56 -17.78
C VAL A 22 -21.31 5.00 -18.51
N GLN A 23 -21.05 5.44 -19.74
CA GLN A 23 -19.86 5.01 -20.49
C GLN A 23 -18.56 5.40 -19.80
N ALA A 24 -18.46 6.63 -19.34
CA ALA A 24 -17.29 7.12 -18.61
C ALA A 24 -17.13 6.43 -17.24
N SER A 25 -18.21 5.88 -16.68
CA SER A 25 -18.16 5.06 -15.47
C SER A 25 -17.75 3.60 -15.73
N GLN A 26 -17.62 3.13 -16.98
CA GLN A 26 -17.27 1.73 -17.22
C GLN A 26 -15.87 1.39 -16.63
N PRO A 27 -15.70 0.19 -16.03
CA PRO A 27 -14.40 -0.23 -15.53
C PRO A 27 -13.37 -0.32 -16.67
N GLY A 28 -12.21 0.30 -16.48
CA GLY A 28 -11.10 0.34 -17.43
C GLY A 28 -9.76 0.29 -16.71
N GLN A 29 -8.65 0.46 -17.43
CA GLN A 29 -7.31 0.33 -16.86
C GLN A 29 -6.77 1.64 -16.24
N GLY A 30 -6.40 1.58 -14.95
CA GLY A 30 -5.48 2.54 -14.31
C GLY A 30 -5.94 4.00 -14.25
N ARG A 31 -5.01 4.95 -14.44
CA ARG A 31 -5.24 6.43 -14.32
C ARG A 31 -6.31 6.98 -15.27
N LEU A 32 -6.48 6.34 -16.43
CA LEU A 32 -7.53 6.69 -17.39
C LEU A 32 -8.92 6.52 -16.77
N THR A 33 -9.07 5.58 -15.82
CA THR A 33 -10.30 5.36 -15.06
C THR A 33 -10.61 6.53 -14.14
N GLN A 34 -9.61 7.16 -13.51
CA GLN A 34 -9.87 8.27 -12.58
C GLN A 34 -10.29 9.56 -13.31
N SER A 35 -9.66 9.87 -14.46
CA SER A 35 -10.08 10.99 -15.32
C SER A 35 -11.50 10.79 -15.82
N ARG A 36 -11.82 9.59 -16.32
CA ARG A 36 -13.16 9.25 -16.81
C ARG A 36 -14.21 9.28 -15.70
N LEU A 37 -13.89 8.82 -14.49
CA LEU A 37 -14.79 8.96 -13.34
C LEU A 37 -15.03 10.41 -12.95
N ALA A 38 -14.03 11.29 -13.08
CA ALA A 38 -14.20 12.72 -12.84
C ALA A 38 -15.09 13.38 -13.91
N GLU A 39 -14.94 12.99 -15.18
CA GLU A 39 -15.81 13.42 -16.29
C GLU A 39 -17.26 12.95 -16.08
N ALA A 40 -17.45 11.67 -15.73
CA ALA A 40 -18.76 11.10 -15.40
C ALA A 40 -19.43 11.87 -14.26
N ARG A 41 -18.67 12.19 -13.20
CA ARG A 41 -19.17 12.96 -12.06
C ARG A 41 -19.68 14.34 -12.49
N ARG A 42 -18.89 15.07 -13.27
CA ARG A 42 -19.27 16.40 -13.77
C ARG A 42 -20.53 16.36 -14.64
N ALA A 43 -20.64 15.34 -15.50
CA ALA A 43 -21.83 15.16 -16.34
C ALA A 43 -23.10 14.91 -15.49
N LEU A 44 -22.99 14.11 -14.44
CA LEU A 44 -24.09 13.85 -13.50
C LEU A 44 -24.44 15.06 -12.65
N GLU A 45 -23.44 15.79 -12.14
CA GLU A 45 -23.65 17.03 -11.39
C GLU A 45 -24.38 18.08 -12.25
N SER A 46 -23.99 18.20 -13.52
CA SER A 46 -24.68 19.06 -14.50
C SER A 46 -26.13 18.63 -14.75
N LEU A 47 -26.39 17.33 -14.87
CA LEU A 47 -27.76 16.81 -15.03
C LEU A 47 -28.63 17.04 -13.79
N LEU A 48 -28.04 16.95 -12.60
CA LEU A 48 -28.75 17.21 -11.33
C LEU A 48 -29.05 18.69 -11.08
N THR A 49 -28.32 19.59 -11.74
CA THR A 49 -28.57 21.04 -11.69
C THR A 49 -29.62 21.48 -12.71
N ASP A 50 -29.93 20.64 -13.69
CA ASP A 50 -30.94 20.90 -14.72
C ASP A 50 -32.35 20.69 -14.13
N ASP A 51 -33.10 21.79 -14.05
CA ASP A 51 -34.43 21.84 -13.44
C ASP A 51 -35.58 21.53 -14.40
N SER A 52 -35.28 21.19 -15.65
CA SER A 52 -36.30 20.76 -16.62
C SER A 52 -37.06 19.53 -16.12
N ALA A 53 -38.35 19.43 -16.48
CA ALA A 53 -39.18 18.30 -16.08
C ALA A 53 -38.62 16.97 -16.61
N GLU A 54 -38.02 17.03 -17.80
CA GLU A 54 -37.32 15.93 -18.46
C GLU A 54 -36.09 15.50 -17.67
N ALA A 55 -35.20 16.44 -17.27
CA ALA A 55 -34.03 16.10 -16.47
C ALA A 55 -34.38 15.51 -15.11
N ARG A 56 -35.42 16.04 -14.45
CA ARG A 56 -35.91 15.55 -13.15
C ARG A 56 -36.33 14.09 -13.18
N SER A 57 -36.82 13.59 -14.32
CA SER A 57 -37.16 12.18 -14.48
C SER A 57 -35.94 11.26 -14.33
N TYR A 58 -34.74 11.74 -14.67
CA TYR A 58 -33.47 11.00 -14.57
C TYR A 58 -32.70 11.25 -13.27
N HIS A 59 -33.10 12.22 -12.45
CA HIS A 59 -32.40 12.55 -11.19
C HIS A 59 -32.22 11.37 -10.23
N PRO A 60 -33.21 10.47 -10.01
CA PRO A 60 -33.02 9.32 -9.13
C PRO A 60 -31.87 8.42 -9.60
N TYR A 61 -31.78 8.18 -10.90
CA TYR A 61 -30.72 7.36 -11.48
C TYR A 61 -29.37 8.09 -11.46
N ALA A 62 -29.35 9.39 -11.76
CA ALA A 62 -28.14 10.20 -11.69
C ALA A 62 -27.54 10.25 -10.27
N ARG A 63 -28.38 10.32 -9.23
CA ARG A 63 -27.96 10.23 -7.82
C ARG A 63 -27.36 8.87 -7.49
N ALA A 64 -28.02 7.78 -7.89
CA ALA A 64 -27.52 6.43 -7.64
C ALA A 64 -26.14 6.19 -8.30
N LEU A 65 -25.99 6.61 -9.56
CA LEU A 65 -24.72 6.48 -10.28
C LEU A 65 -23.62 7.36 -9.68
N LEU A 66 -23.96 8.56 -9.21
CA LEU A 66 -23.02 9.46 -8.54
C LEU A 66 -22.47 8.85 -7.24
N GLU A 67 -23.33 8.24 -6.42
CA GLU A 67 -22.90 7.52 -5.21
C GLU A 67 -21.98 6.33 -5.55
N GLN A 68 -22.32 5.54 -6.57
CA GLN A 68 -21.47 4.44 -7.03
C GLN A 68 -20.08 4.93 -7.50
N ILE A 69 -20.02 6.05 -8.22
CA ILE A 69 -18.75 6.66 -8.66
C ILE A 69 -17.92 7.12 -7.46
N ARG A 70 -18.55 7.77 -6.47
CA ARG A 70 -17.87 8.22 -5.25
C ARG A 70 -17.27 7.06 -4.47
N GLU A 71 -18.02 5.98 -4.29
CA GLU A 71 -17.54 4.80 -3.57
C GLU A 71 -16.37 4.15 -4.30
N ARG A 72 -16.42 4.06 -5.63
CA ARG A 72 -15.30 3.54 -6.42
C ARG A 72 -14.05 4.41 -6.32
N GLN A 73 -14.19 5.74 -6.31
CA GLN A 73 -13.05 6.63 -6.11
C GLN A 73 -12.44 6.44 -4.72
N ARG A 74 -13.28 6.27 -3.69
CA ARG A 74 -12.83 5.99 -2.32
C ARG A 74 -12.05 4.67 -2.25
N LEU A 75 -12.59 3.59 -2.82
CA LEU A 75 -11.94 2.28 -2.87
C LEU A 75 -10.64 2.32 -3.66
N SER A 76 -10.59 3.07 -4.77
CA SER A 76 -9.36 3.26 -5.55
C SER A 76 -8.28 3.96 -4.72
N ALA A 77 -8.64 5.04 -4.02
CA ALA A 77 -7.70 5.76 -3.16
C ALA A 77 -7.21 4.91 -1.98
N GLN A 78 -8.07 4.05 -1.43
CA GLN A 78 -7.69 3.11 -0.38
C GLN A 78 -6.70 2.06 -0.90
N ASN A 79 -6.98 1.45 -2.06
CA ASN A 79 -6.07 0.50 -2.70
C ASN A 79 -4.70 1.11 -2.99
N GLU A 80 -4.65 2.36 -3.48
CA GLU A 80 -3.39 3.05 -3.72
C GLU A 80 -2.59 3.31 -2.43
N ARG A 81 -3.26 3.53 -1.30
CA ARG A 81 -2.59 3.66 0.01
C ARG A 81 -2.05 2.31 0.48
N LEU A 82 -2.87 1.27 0.42
CA LEU A 82 -2.47 -0.08 0.80
C LEU A 82 -1.28 -0.58 -0.05
N ASN A 83 -1.30 -0.34 -1.36
CA ASN A 83 -0.17 -0.68 -2.22
C ASN A 83 1.13 0.04 -1.81
N ARG A 84 1.04 1.33 -1.47
CA ARG A 84 2.18 2.10 -0.97
C ARG A 84 2.70 1.56 0.38
N GLU A 85 1.81 1.15 1.26
CA GLU A 85 2.17 0.53 2.55
C GLU A 85 2.85 -0.83 2.34
N LEU A 86 2.35 -1.66 1.42
CA LEU A 86 2.98 -2.92 1.05
C LEU A 86 4.36 -2.72 0.44
N ASP A 87 4.50 -1.76 -0.47
CA ASP A 87 5.80 -1.42 -1.08
C ASP A 87 6.81 -0.95 -0.02
N ALA A 88 6.37 -0.10 0.92
CA ALA A 88 7.22 0.35 2.03
C ALA A 88 7.58 -0.79 2.98
N GLY A 89 6.63 -1.65 3.33
CA GLY A 89 6.85 -2.85 4.13
C GLY A 89 7.84 -3.81 3.49
N GLY A 90 7.73 -4.02 2.18
CA GLY A 90 8.66 -4.86 1.41
C GLY A 90 10.10 -4.34 1.48
N ARG A 91 10.32 -3.03 1.31
CA ARG A 91 11.64 -2.42 1.45
C ARG A 91 12.23 -2.59 2.85
N ASN A 92 11.41 -2.38 3.89
CA ASN A 92 11.86 -2.57 5.27
C ASN A 92 12.30 -4.03 5.52
N VAL A 93 11.55 -5.01 4.99
CA VAL A 93 11.92 -6.43 5.12
C VAL A 93 13.22 -6.74 4.39
N GLU A 94 13.43 -6.18 3.19
CA GLU A 94 14.70 -6.34 2.47
C GLU A 94 15.88 -5.74 3.24
N GLU A 95 15.71 -4.56 3.83
CA GLU A 95 16.74 -3.90 4.65
C GLU A 95 17.07 -4.73 5.90
N GLN A 96 16.05 -5.20 6.62
CA GLN A 96 16.24 -6.09 7.77
C GLN A 96 16.93 -7.41 7.38
N GLY A 97 16.61 -7.96 6.22
CA GLY A 97 17.29 -9.14 5.68
C GLY A 97 18.79 -8.91 5.49
N ARG A 98 19.17 -7.77 4.90
CA ARG A 98 20.59 -7.39 4.72
C ARG A 98 21.32 -7.18 6.05
N GLU A 99 20.65 -6.58 7.02
CA GLU A 99 21.20 -6.40 8.37
C GLU A 99 21.43 -7.74 9.06
N LEU A 100 20.44 -8.65 9.02
CA LEU A 100 20.55 -10.00 9.57
C LEU A 100 21.70 -10.79 8.93
N ASP A 101 21.88 -10.70 7.62
CA ASP A 101 22.99 -11.36 6.94
C ASP A 101 24.35 -10.80 7.35
N THR A 102 24.41 -9.48 7.61
CA THR A 102 25.61 -8.83 8.13
C THR A 102 25.94 -9.32 9.54
N LEU A 103 24.94 -9.36 10.43
CA LEU A 103 25.08 -9.86 11.80
C LEU A 103 25.46 -11.35 11.84
N ARG A 104 24.90 -12.17 10.94
CA ARG A 104 25.28 -13.59 10.80
C ARG A 104 26.76 -13.75 10.44
N ARG A 105 27.26 -12.95 9.49
CA ARG A 105 28.68 -12.95 9.12
C ARG A 105 29.57 -12.53 10.28
N GLN A 106 29.19 -11.48 11.00
CA GLN A 106 29.92 -11.02 12.19
C GLN A 106 29.96 -12.09 13.29
N ASN A 107 28.84 -12.74 13.58
CA ASN A 107 28.79 -13.84 14.55
C ASN A 107 29.67 -15.02 14.13
N ALA A 108 29.65 -15.39 12.86
CA ALA A 108 30.52 -16.46 12.35
C ALA A 108 32.01 -16.12 12.52
N GLU A 109 32.41 -14.87 12.27
CA GLU A 109 33.78 -14.41 12.50
C GLU A 109 34.16 -14.39 13.98
N LEU A 110 33.26 -13.96 14.87
CA LEU A 110 33.49 -14.02 16.31
C LEU A 110 33.63 -15.45 16.81
N GLN A 111 32.81 -16.38 16.32
CA GLN A 111 32.92 -17.79 16.69
C GLN A 111 34.27 -18.38 16.29
N LYS A 112 34.74 -18.12 15.06
CA LYS A 112 36.08 -18.55 14.62
C LYS A 112 37.20 -18.02 15.54
N LYS A 113 37.07 -16.77 16.00
CA LYS A 113 38.04 -16.17 16.93
C LYS A 113 38.01 -16.84 18.31
N LEU A 114 36.82 -17.14 18.83
CA LEU A 114 36.66 -17.86 20.09
C LEU A 114 37.27 -19.26 19.99
N ASP A 115 36.99 -19.99 18.91
CA ASP A 115 37.54 -21.33 18.68
C ASP A 115 39.08 -21.29 18.62
N ALA A 116 39.66 -20.28 17.95
CA ALA A 116 41.10 -20.07 17.90
C ALA A 116 41.71 -19.77 19.28
N LEU A 117 41.04 -18.98 20.12
CA LEU A 117 41.49 -18.71 21.49
C LEU A 117 41.44 -19.98 22.35
N THR A 118 40.36 -20.76 22.26
CA THR A 118 40.24 -22.04 22.97
C THR A 118 41.34 -23.02 22.55
N GLU A 119 41.71 -23.05 21.27
CA GLU A 119 42.82 -23.88 20.80
C GLU A 119 44.18 -23.41 21.34
N ILE A 120 44.40 -22.09 21.46
CA ILE A 120 45.60 -21.54 22.09
C ILE A 120 45.66 -21.95 23.58
N GLU A 121 44.56 -21.82 24.31
CA GLU A 121 44.47 -22.22 25.73
C GLU A 121 44.79 -23.71 25.93
N ARG A 122 44.33 -24.58 25.04
CA ARG A 122 44.66 -26.02 25.08
C ARG A 122 46.14 -26.32 24.84
N ARG A 123 46.84 -25.48 24.07
CA ARG A 123 48.26 -25.65 23.74
C ARG A 123 49.19 -25.01 24.76
N LEU A 124 48.67 -24.18 25.67
CA LEU A 124 49.45 -23.59 26.75
C LEU A 124 49.83 -24.69 27.77
N PRO A 125 51.10 -24.78 28.17
CA PRO A 125 51.51 -25.70 29.22
C PRO A 125 50.81 -25.36 30.54
N PRO A 126 50.54 -26.35 31.42
CA PRO A 126 49.89 -26.08 32.68
C PRO A 126 50.68 -25.04 33.48
N PRO A 127 49.99 -24.13 34.20
CA PRO A 127 50.67 -23.12 35.00
C PRO A 127 51.62 -23.81 35.97
N VAL A 128 52.89 -23.41 35.93
CA VAL A 128 53.92 -23.92 36.83
C VAL A 128 53.56 -23.44 38.24
N THR A 129 52.90 -24.28 39.04
CA THR A 129 52.76 -24.01 40.47
C THR A 129 54.15 -23.93 41.07
N PRO A 130 54.54 -22.81 41.72
CA PRO A 130 55.86 -22.70 42.31
C PRO A 130 56.04 -23.82 43.33
N ALA A 131 57.05 -24.65 43.12
CA ALA A 131 57.37 -25.76 44.00
C ALA A 131 57.56 -25.24 45.43
N ALA A 132 56.81 -25.80 46.37
CA ALA A 132 56.98 -25.49 47.78
C ALA A 132 58.46 -25.73 48.17
N PRO A 133 59.08 -24.80 48.92
CA PRO A 133 60.49 -24.92 49.29
C PRO A 133 60.71 -26.21 50.07
N ARG A 134 61.59 -27.07 49.56
CA ARG A 134 62.01 -28.29 50.26
C ARG A 134 62.63 -27.88 51.59
N PRO A 135 62.21 -28.46 52.73
CA PRO A 135 62.90 -28.22 53.99
C PRO A 135 64.29 -28.82 53.88
N GLY A 136 65.30 -27.96 53.89
CA GLY A 136 66.70 -28.35 53.98
C GLY A 136 66.91 -29.13 55.27
N GLY A 137 67.39 -30.36 55.14
CA GLY A 137 67.95 -31.09 56.26
C GLY A 137 69.25 -30.43 56.69
N SER A 138 69.37 -30.18 57.99
CA SER A 138 70.61 -29.82 58.68
C SER A 138 70.51 -30.37 60.11
N GLY A 139 71.51 -31.16 60.52
CA GLY A 139 71.80 -31.50 61.92
C GLY A 139 71.59 -32.96 62.28
#